data_AF-A0A957FJP3-F1
#
_entry.id   AF-A0A957FJP3-F1
#
_cell.length_a   1.000
_cell.length_b   1.000
_cell.length_c   1.000
_cell.angle_alpha   90.00
_cell.angle_beta   90.00
_cell.angle_gamma   90.00
#
_symmetry.space_group_name_H-M   'P 1'
#
loop_
_entity.id
_entity.type
_entity.pdbx_description
1 polymer ?
#
loop_
_entity_poly.entity_id
_entity_poly.type
_entity_poly.pdbx_seq_one_letter_code
_entity_poly.pdbx_strand_id
1 'polypeptide(L)'
;MGDWTRNTIKIPPIPAWQLVSWTLGVTAVIGGFWLLIRFQHVLLLLLTAVILSTAIQPGVAQLEKRGIARPIGVLAIFSTVGLLLSLLIWYSLPVLVEQGAAMRHSLVEGYQLLRESLQQLPNILVGRLLLVLPPTLPLVGGAADINSSSLVAADGAEQVRHLLLGLVQLAAVAMMTFFWTLEGTRLKHAAFLLVPLPKRDEVRQLVTAIETKVSAYLIGQGVLCLIIGALAFIAYLLIGLPHALLLAIFAGLLEAVPILGPFLGAIPAMIIGLSISPMTALWVLLVTGIIQQLENSLL
;
A
#
# COMPACT_ATOMS: atom_id res chain seq x y z
N MET A 1 -26.09 -69.17 1.85
CA MET A 1 -24.69 -69.30 2.30
C MET A 1 -23.79 -68.83 1.16
N GLY A 2 -23.41 -67.55 1.17
CA GLY A 2 -22.48 -66.96 0.20
C GLY A 2 -21.28 -66.45 0.96
N ASP A 3 -20.12 -67.05 0.72
CA ASP A 3 -18.88 -66.80 1.45
C ASP A 3 -18.15 -65.60 0.81
N TRP A 4 -18.27 -64.43 1.43
CA TRP A 4 -17.70 -63.16 0.95
C TRP A 4 -16.28 -62.89 1.48
N THR A 5 -15.59 -63.87 2.08
CA THR A 5 -14.48 -63.55 2.99
C THR A 5 -13.07 -63.48 2.41
N ARG A 6 -12.82 -63.69 1.11
CA ARG A 6 -11.41 -63.75 0.62
C ARG A 6 -11.17 -63.17 -0.76
N ASN A 7 -11.41 -61.87 -0.92
CA ASN A 7 -10.69 -61.07 -1.92
C ASN A 7 -9.55 -60.33 -1.23
N THR A 8 -8.51 -61.06 -0.81
CA THR A 8 -7.27 -60.45 -0.32
C THR A 8 -6.55 -59.85 -1.52
N ILE A 9 -6.72 -58.55 -1.72
CA ILE A 9 -5.96 -57.76 -2.70
C ILE A 9 -4.48 -58.00 -2.40
N LYS A 10 -3.79 -58.76 -3.26
CA LYS A 10 -2.34 -58.98 -3.16
C LYS A 10 -1.63 -57.69 -3.56
N ILE A 11 -1.31 -56.86 -2.57
CA ILE A 11 -0.47 -55.69 -2.78
C ILE A 11 0.95 -56.20 -3.10
N PRO A 12 1.55 -55.81 -4.24
CA PRO A 12 2.92 -56.20 -4.56
C PRO A 12 3.89 -55.68 -3.47
N PRO A 13 4.92 -56.46 -3.08
CA PRO A 13 5.86 -56.04 -2.06
C PRO A 13 6.65 -54.81 -2.55
N ILE A 14 6.39 -53.68 -1.92
CA ILE A 14 7.11 -52.43 -2.22
C ILE A 14 8.51 -52.56 -1.59
N PRO A 15 9.59 -52.37 -2.35
CA PRO A 15 10.94 -52.45 -1.80
C PRO A 15 11.18 -51.31 -0.80
N ALA A 16 11.89 -51.61 0.30
CA ALA A 16 12.09 -50.68 1.41
C ALA A 16 12.72 -49.32 0.99
N TRP A 17 13.57 -49.30 -0.04
CA TRP A 17 14.18 -48.07 -0.55
C TRP A 17 13.17 -47.12 -1.21
N GLN A 18 12.12 -47.64 -1.84
CA GLN A 18 11.04 -46.81 -2.38
C GLN A 18 10.26 -46.15 -1.24
N LEU A 19 9.91 -46.90 -0.19
CA LEU A 19 9.27 -46.35 1.01
C LEU A 19 10.13 -45.27 1.69
N VAL A 20 11.43 -45.48 1.82
CA VAL A 20 12.34 -44.47 2.38
C VAL A 20 12.40 -43.22 1.50
N SER A 21 12.52 -43.36 0.17
CA SER A 21 12.54 -42.19 -0.72
C SER A 21 11.23 -41.40 -0.69
N TRP A 22 10.08 -42.08 -0.60
CA TRP A 22 8.77 -41.44 -0.57
C TRP A 22 8.53 -40.74 0.77
N THR A 23 8.89 -41.37 1.88
CA THR A 23 8.78 -40.74 3.22
C THR A 23 9.70 -39.53 3.34
N LEU A 24 10.95 -39.62 2.87
CA LEU A 24 11.87 -38.47 2.80
C LEU A 24 11.31 -37.35 1.91
N GLY A 25 10.80 -37.69 0.74
CA GLY A 25 10.20 -36.73 -0.18
C GLY A 25 9.02 -36.00 0.44
N VAL A 26 8.07 -36.73 1.04
CA VAL A 26 6.91 -36.13 1.72
C VAL A 26 7.34 -35.26 2.90
N THR A 27 8.29 -35.72 3.71
CA THR A 27 8.78 -34.96 4.87
C THR A 27 9.50 -33.68 4.42
N ALA A 28 10.27 -33.74 3.33
CA ALA A 28 10.93 -32.57 2.75
C ALA A 28 9.91 -31.56 2.18
N VAL A 29 8.83 -32.03 1.53
CA VAL A 29 7.76 -31.17 1.03
C VAL A 29 6.99 -30.50 2.18
N ILE A 30 6.61 -31.25 3.21
CA ILE A 30 5.93 -30.71 4.40
C ILE A 30 6.84 -29.71 5.12
N GLY A 31 8.11 -30.06 5.33
CA GLY A 31 9.10 -29.18 5.92
C GLY A 31 9.30 -27.90 5.11
N GLY A 32 9.36 -28.01 3.78
CA GLY A 32 9.44 -26.86 2.87
C GLY A 32 8.22 -25.95 2.97
N PHE A 33 7.02 -26.51 2.96
CA PHE A 33 5.78 -25.74 3.10
C PHE A 33 5.67 -25.07 4.48
N TRP A 34 6.06 -25.77 5.54
CA TRP A 34 6.13 -25.23 6.89
C TRP A 34 7.11 -24.05 6.98
N LEU A 35 8.27 -24.16 6.32
CA LEU A 35 9.27 -23.10 6.26
C LEU A 35 8.74 -21.89 5.47
N LEU A 36 8.04 -22.11 4.36
CA LEU A 36 7.39 -21.03 3.60
C LEU A 36 6.37 -20.25 4.45
N ILE A 37 5.50 -20.94 5.19
CA ILE A 37 4.54 -20.28 6.08
C ILE A 37 5.26 -19.56 7.23
N ARG A 38 6.29 -20.19 7.81
CA ARG A 38 7.05 -19.62 8.94
C ARG A 38 7.78 -18.33 8.58
N PHE A 39 8.29 -18.26 7.34
CA PHE A 39 9.09 -17.14 6.83
C PHE A 39 8.36 -16.31 5.76
N GLN A 40 7.05 -16.45 5.63
CA GLN A 40 6.25 -15.76 4.60
C GLN A 40 6.48 -14.24 4.59
N HIS A 41 6.62 -13.62 5.76
CA HIS A 41 6.85 -12.17 5.86
C HIS A 41 8.22 -11.76 5.28
N VAL A 42 9.26 -12.56 5.52
CA VAL A 42 10.60 -12.31 4.98
C VAL A 42 10.60 -12.55 3.47
N LEU A 43 9.89 -13.59 3.00
CA LEU A 43 9.77 -13.89 1.58
C LEU A 43 9.01 -12.79 0.83
N LEU A 44 7.89 -12.31 1.39
CA LEU A 44 7.12 -11.20 0.83
C LEU A 44 7.95 -9.91 0.80
N LEU A 45 8.67 -9.61 1.87
CA LEU A 45 9.55 -8.44 1.94
C LEU A 45 10.65 -8.52 0.87
N LEU A 46 11.29 -9.69 0.74
CA LEU A 46 12.30 -9.93 -0.30
C LEU A 46 11.71 -9.80 -1.70
N LEU A 47 10.51 -10.37 -1.94
CA LEU A 47 9.81 -10.24 -3.21
C LEU A 47 9.52 -8.77 -3.54
N THR A 48 8.99 -8.00 -2.59
CA THR A 48 8.76 -6.56 -2.75
C THR A 48 10.06 -5.83 -3.06
N ALA A 49 11.15 -6.17 -2.39
CA ALA A 49 12.46 -5.57 -2.63
C ALA A 49 13.02 -5.89 -4.04
N VAL A 50 12.84 -7.13 -4.52
CA VAL A 50 13.23 -7.51 -5.89
C VAL A 50 12.41 -6.73 -6.93
N ILE A 51 11.10 -6.60 -6.71
CA ILE A 51 10.21 -5.83 -7.59
C ILE A 51 10.60 -4.35 -7.61
N LEU A 52 10.74 -3.71 -6.45
CA LEU A 52 11.17 -2.31 -6.36
C LEU A 52 12.56 -2.10 -6.98
N SER A 53 13.48 -3.02 -6.74
CA SER A 53 14.81 -2.93 -7.33
C SER A 53 14.76 -3.01 -8.85
N THR A 54 13.88 -3.85 -9.41
CA THR A 54 13.66 -3.95 -10.85
C THR A 54 13.08 -2.65 -11.42
N ALA A 55 12.24 -1.95 -10.65
CA ALA A 55 11.72 -0.61 -10.98
C ALA A 55 12.83 0.45 -11.04
N ILE A 56 13.77 0.41 -10.08
CA ILE A 56 14.85 1.40 -9.93
C ILE A 56 15.99 1.16 -10.93
N GLN A 57 16.19 -0.10 -11.35
CA GLN A 57 17.27 -0.52 -12.23
C GLN A 57 17.43 0.27 -13.55
N PRO A 58 16.37 0.61 -14.31
CA PRO A 58 16.52 1.47 -15.50
C PRO A 58 17.12 2.84 -15.16
N GLY A 59 16.71 3.44 -14.02
CA GLY A 59 17.28 4.69 -13.52
C GLY A 59 18.77 4.56 -13.20
N VAL A 60 19.15 3.50 -12.48
CA VAL A 60 20.56 3.23 -12.13
C VAL A 60 21.39 3.03 -13.41
N ALA A 61 20.87 2.26 -14.37
CA ALA A 61 21.56 2.00 -15.64
C ALA A 61 21.76 3.29 -16.47
N GLN A 62 20.84 4.25 -16.39
CA GLN A 62 21.00 5.56 -17.05
C GLN A 62 22.08 6.41 -16.38
N LEU A 63 22.21 6.35 -15.06
CA LEU A 63 23.31 7.01 -14.33
C LEU A 63 24.66 6.34 -14.61
N GLU A 64 24.69 5.01 -14.70
CA GLU A 64 25.89 4.24 -15.04
C GLU A 64 26.37 4.55 -16.46
N LYS A 65 25.45 4.67 -17.44
CA LYS A 65 25.77 5.15 -18.80
C LYS A 65 26.36 6.56 -18.83
N ARG A 66 26.10 7.39 -17.82
CA ARG A 66 26.68 8.73 -17.66
C ARG A 66 28.02 8.72 -16.90
N GLY A 67 28.56 7.54 -16.57
CA GLY A 67 29.85 7.38 -15.89
C GLY A 67 29.79 7.36 -14.36
N ILE A 68 28.59 7.33 -13.76
CA ILE A 68 28.45 7.28 -12.30
C ILE A 68 28.63 5.82 -11.84
N ALA A 69 29.48 5.59 -10.83
CA ALA A 69 29.68 4.26 -10.28
C ALA A 69 28.36 3.70 -9.73
N ARG A 70 28.04 2.43 -10.00
CA ARG A 70 26.80 1.76 -9.57
C ARG A 70 26.39 2.04 -8.11
N PRO A 71 27.26 1.95 -7.08
CA PRO A 71 26.84 2.25 -5.71
C PRO A 71 26.39 3.70 -5.49
N ILE A 72 27.05 4.65 -6.17
CA ILE A 72 26.68 6.07 -6.13
C ILE A 72 25.36 6.29 -6.86
N GLY A 73 25.15 5.62 -8.01
CA GLY A 73 23.91 5.69 -8.76
C GLY A 73 22.70 5.17 -7.98
N VAL A 74 22.87 4.04 -7.28
CA VAL A 74 21.83 3.50 -6.38
C VAL A 74 21.55 4.47 -5.24
N LEU A 75 22.59 4.93 -4.54
CA LEU A 75 22.43 5.89 -3.43
C LEU A 75 21.74 7.19 -3.87
N ALA A 76 22.07 7.71 -5.05
CA ALA A 76 21.48 8.91 -5.60
C ALA A 76 19.98 8.76 -5.85
N ILE A 77 19.54 7.63 -6.43
CA ILE A 77 18.11 7.38 -6.67
C ILE A 77 17.36 7.19 -5.35
N PHE A 78 17.90 6.40 -4.41
CA PHE A 78 17.29 6.23 -3.09
C PHE A 78 17.17 7.56 -2.34
N SER A 79 18.21 8.39 -2.38
CA SER A 79 18.20 9.71 -1.75
C SER A 79 17.19 10.63 -2.42
N THR A 80 17.07 10.58 -3.75
CA THR A 80 16.09 11.38 -4.50
C THR A 80 14.66 10.97 -4.15
N VAL A 81 14.34 9.68 -4.17
CA VAL A 81 13.01 9.18 -3.81
C VAL A 81 12.70 9.48 -2.34
N GLY A 82 13.63 9.22 -1.43
CA GLY A 82 13.48 9.52 -0.01
C GLY A 82 13.25 11.01 0.27
N LEU A 83 13.98 11.89 -0.43
CA LEU A 83 13.79 13.34 -0.35
C LEU A 83 12.40 13.75 -0.85
N LEU A 84 11.97 13.26 -2.01
CA LEU A 84 10.65 13.56 -2.57
C LEU A 84 9.52 13.13 -1.63
N LEU A 85 9.61 11.92 -1.07
CA LEU A 85 8.63 11.42 -0.09
C LEU A 85 8.66 12.26 1.20
N SER A 86 9.84 12.62 1.70
CA SER A 86 9.98 13.44 2.90
C SER A 86 9.38 14.84 2.71
N LEU A 87 9.62 15.46 1.55
CA LEU A 87 9.02 16.75 1.19
C LEU A 87 7.49 16.65 1.05
N LEU A 88 7.00 15.57 0.45
CA LEU A 88 5.57 15.33 0.32
C LEU A 88 4.89 15.20 1.69
N ILE A 89 5.48 14.41 2.60
CA ILE A 89 4.98 14.25 3.97
C ILE A 89 5.03 15.59 4.71
N TRP A 90 6.16 16.29 4.66
CA TRP A 90 6.34 17.57 5.32
C TRP A 90 5.33 18.62 4.86
N TYR A 91 5.05 18.70 3.56
CA TYR A 91 4.09 19.65 3.00
C TYR A 91 2.64 19.23 3.21
N SER A 92 2.33 17.92 3.19
CA SER A 92 0.96 17.43 3.39
C SER A 92 0.48 17.47 4.83
N LEU A 93 1.39 17.29 5.80
CA LEU A 93 1.04 17.24 7.22
C LEU A 93 0.29 18.48 7.73
N PRO A 94 0.78 19.73 7.54
CA PRO A 94 0.06 20.92 8.00
C PRO A 94 -1.30 21.07 7.30
N VAL A 95 -1.35 20.77 6.01
CA VAL A 95 -2.58 20.84 5.19
C VAL A 95 -3.65 19.89 5.75
N LEU A 96 -3.28 18.64 6.02
CA LEU A 96 -4.20 17.65 6.61
C LEU A 96 -4.65 18.03 8.03
N VAL A 97 -3.74 18.60 8.84
CA VAL A 97 -4.05 19.03 10.22
C VAL A 97 -5.02 20.22 10.21
N GLU A 98 -4.77 21.23 9.40
CA GLU A 98 -5.62 22.42 9.28
C GLU A 98 -7.01 22.06 8.73
N GLN A 99 -7.05 21.24 7.68
CA GLN A 99 -8.31 20.79 7.08
C GLN A 99 -9.10 19.88 8.02
N GLY A 100 -8.43 18.98 8.74
CA GLY A 100 -9.06 18.16 9.76
C GLY A 100 -9.59 19.00 10.93
N ALA A 101 -8.88 20.06 11.33
CA ALA A 101 -9.36 21.01 12.33
C ALA A 101 -10.60 21.79 11.84
N ALA A 102 -10.60 22.26 10.59
CA ALA A 102 -11.74 22.95 9.99
C ALA A 102 -12.97 22.04 9.91
N MET A 103 -12.80 20.79 9.47
CA MET A 103 -13.90 19.82 9.39
C MET A 103 -14.49 19.51 10.77
N ARG A 104 -13.64 19.34 11.80
CA ARG A 104 -14.12 19.17 13.19
C ARG A 104 -14.93 20.38 13.64
N HIS A 105 -14.47 21.60 13.35
CA HIS A 105 -15.20 22.82 13.68
C HIS A 105 -16.58 22.85 13.01
N SER A 106 -16.64 22.64 11.68
CA SER A 106 -17.89 22.64 10.92
C SER A 106 -18.87 21.55 11.37
N LEU A 107 -18.37 20.37 11.76
CA LEU A 107 -19.21 19.28 12.30
C LEU A 107 -19.80 19.65 13.66
N VAL A 108 -19.00 20.25 14.55
CA VAL A 108 -19.47 20.69 15.87
C VAL A 108 -20.50 21.81 15.73
N GLU A 109 -20.24 22.79 14.87
CA GLU A 109 -21.16 23.89 14.59
C GLU A 109 -22.48 23.38 13.97
N GLY A 110 -22.42 22.51 12.96
CA GLY A 110 -23.61 21.90 12.36
C GLY A 110 -24.43 21.08 13.37
N TYR A 111 -23.76 20.39 14.29
CA TYR A 111 -24.44 19.68 15.38
C TYR A 111 -25.13 20.64 16.36
N GLN A 112 -24.50 21.76 16.71
CA GLN A 112 -25.10 22.77 17.57
C GLN A 112 -26.31 23.41 16.91
N LEU A 113 -26.21 23.82 15.65
CA LEU A 113 -27.34 24.38 14.89
C LEU A 113 -28.50 23.40 14.76
N LEU A 114 -28.21 22.12 14.52
CA LEU A 114 -29.22 21.06 14.50
C LEU A 114 -29.89 20.93 15.88
N ARG A 115 -29.11 20.91 16.96
CA ARG A 115 -29.61 20.77 18.33
C ARG A 115 -30.47 21.97 18.74
N GLU A 116 -30.06 23.19 18.42
CA GLU A 116 -30.85 24.41 18.64
C GLU A 116 -32.16 24.38 17.85
N SER A 117 -32.11 23.97 16.59
CA SER A 117 -33.31 23.81 15.74
C SER A 117 -34.28 22.78 16.33
N LEU A 118 -33.77 21.68 16.86
CA LEU A 118 -34.57 20.65 17.53
C LEU A 118 -35.19 21.14 18.84
N GLN A 119 -34.49 21.99 19.61
CA GLN A 119 -35.01 22.57 20.85
C GLN A 119 -36.21 23.52 20.61
N GLN A 120 -36.29 24.13 19.44
CA GLN A 120 -37.39 25.03 19.08
C GLN A 120 -38.66 24.29 18.66
N LEU A 121 -38.60 22.97 18.42
CA LEU A 121 -39.76 22.17 18.04
C LEU A 121 -40.54 21.69 19.28
N PRO A 122 -41.81 22.09 19.47
CA PRO A 122 -42.62 21.69 20.63
C PRO A 122 -43.18 20.26 20.44
N ASN A 123 -42.31 19.26 20.33
CA ASN A 123 -42.69 17.87 20.11
C ASN A 123 -42.04 16.92 21.13
N ILE A 124 -42.84 16.09 21.79
CA ILE A 124 -42.39 15.17 22.86
C ILE A 124 -41.37 14.15 22.37
N LEU A 125 -41.47 13.74 21.10
CA LEU A 125 -40.51 12.83 20.46
C LEU A 125 -39.12 13.47 20.35
N VAL A 126 -39.06 14.76 20.05
CA VAL A 126 -37.81 15.53 19.94
C VAL A 126 -37.19 15.72 21.32
N GLY A 127 -38.00 15.97 22.35
CA GLY A 127 -37.53 16.03 23.74
C GLY A 127 -36.89 14.72 24.24
N ARG A 128 -37.42 13.56 23.83
CA ARG A 128 -36.79 12.25 24.11
C ARG A 128 -35.49 12.05 23.33
N LEU A 129 -35.44 12.51 22.08
CA LEU A 129 -34.22 12.45 21.27
C LEU A 129 -33.09 13.31 21.86
N LEU A 130 -33.43 14.49 22.38
CA LEU A 130 -32.49 15.43 23.03
C LEU A 130 -31.88 14.90 24.34
N LEU A 131 -32.54 13.93 25.01
CA LEU A 131 -32.00 13.22 26.19
C LEU A 131 -30.92 12.19 25.81
N VAL A 132 -30.99 11.63 24.60
CA VAL A 132 -30.03 10.66 24.08
C VAL A 132 -28.88 11.36 23.35
N LEU A 133 -29.15 12.50 22.71
CA LEU A 133 -28.12 13.31 22.06
C LEU A 133 -27.27 14.04 23.11
N PRO A 134 -25.95 13.77 23.20
CA PRO A 134 -25.08 14.41 24.18
C PRO A 134 -25.01 15.93 23.94
N PRO A 135 -24.87 16.75 24.98
CA PRO A 135 -24.85 18.20 24.84
C PRO A 135 -23.67 18.74 23.99
N THR A 136 -22.59 17.97 23.91
CA THR A 136 -21.42 18.22 23.07
C THR A 136 -20.98 16.94 22.37
N LEU A 137 -20.49 17.04 21.14
CA LEU A 137 -19.95 15.88 20.42
C LEU A 137 -18.67 15.39 21.11
N PRO A 138 -18.54 14.07 21.43
CA PRO A 138 -17.36 13.50 22.09
C PRO A 138 -16.03 13.72 21.34
N LEU A 139 -16.10 14.00 20.04
CA LEU A 139 -14.98 14.35 19.17
C LEU A 139 -14.21 15.61 19.65
N VAL A 140 -14.80 16.42 20.53
CA VAL A 140 -14.17 17.61 21.16
C VAL A 140 -13.22 17.23 22.30
N GLY A 141 -13.46 16.09 22.99
CA GLY A 141 -12.71 15.71 24.20
C GLY A 141 -11.30 15.16 23.94
N GLY A 142 -11.02 14.63 22.76
CA GLY A 142 -9.73 13.98 22.45
C GLY A 142 -8.52 14.92 22.40
N ALA A 143 -8.74 16.23 22.25
CA ALA A 143 -7.67 17.24 22.23
C ALA A 143 -7.69 18.19 23.43
N ALA A 144 -8.82 18.30 24.15
CA ALA A 144 -9.00 19.28 25.23
C ALA A 144 -8.67 18.71 26.63
N ASP A 145 -8.72 17.39 26.83
CA ASP A 145 -8.40 16.74 28.12
C ASP A 145 -7.04 16.01 28.08
N ILE A 146 -5.97 16.75 27.74
CA ILE A 146 -4.56 16.28 27.82
C ILE A 146 -4.18 15.87 29.28
N ASN A 147 -5.01 16.21 30.26
CA ASN A 147 -4.81 15.90 31.68
C ASN A 147 -5.41 14.55 32.14
N SER A 148 -6.09 13.80 31.27
CA SER A 148 -6.58 12.43 31.57
C SER A 148 -5.50 11.38 31.22
N SER A 149 -4.43 11.37 32.02
CA SER A 149 -3.08 10.91 31.70
C SER A 149 -2.82 9.40 31.56
N SER A 150 -3.79 8.50 31.80
CA SER A 150 -3.53 7.04 31.77
C SER A 150 -4.13 6.30 30.57
N LEU A 151 -5.32 6.69 30.10
CA LEU A 151 -5.98 6.05 28.96
C LEU A 151 -5.57 6.67 27.62
N VAL A 152 -5.40 7.99 27.56
CA VAL A 152 -4.90 8.69 26.36
C VAL A 152 -3.41 8.39 26.13
N ALA A 153 -2.63 8.20 27.20
CA ALA A 153 -1.23 7.80 27.09
C ALA A 153 -1.08 6.37 26.55
N ALA A 154 -1.99 5.44 26.89
CA ALA A 154 -1.97 4.08 26.37
C ALA A 154 -2.35 4.04 24.88
N ASP A 155 -3.38 4.78 24.46
CA ASP A 155 -3.80 4.84 23.06
C ASP A 155 -2.77 5.58 22.19
N GLY A 156 -2.20 6.67 22.71
CA GLY A 156 -1.10 7.39 22.06
C GLY A 156 0.18 6.54 21.96
N ALA A 157 0.52 5.77 22.99
CA ALA A 157 1.69 4.87 22.97
C ALA A 157 1.52 3.75 21.94
N GLU A 158 0.33 3.16 21.80
CA GLU A 158 0.05 2.16 20.77
C GLU A 158 0.13 2.77 19.36
N GLN A 159 -0.42 3.97 19.14
CA GLN A 159 -0.32 4.66 17.85
C GLN A 159 1.15 4.96 17.49
N VAL A 160 1.95 5.46 18.44
CA VAL A 160 3.39 5.68 18.25
C VAL A 160 4.12 4.37 17.95
N ARG A 161 3.79 3.28 18.68
CA ARG A 161 4.36 1.95 18.43
C ARG A 161 4.06 1.48 17.01
N HIS A 162 2.83 1.62 16.53
CA HIS A 162 2.44 1.25 15.18
C HIS A 162 3.17 2.08 14.11
N LEU A 163 3.34 3.38 14.33
CA LEU A 163 4.11 4.25 13.43
C LEU A 163 5.59 3.84 13.38
N LEU A 164 6.21 3.58 14.54
CA LEU A 164 7.60 3.12 14.62
C LEU A 164 7.80 1.77 13.93
N LEU A 165 6.89 0.82 14.16
CA LEU A 165 6.93 -0.48 13.48
C LEU A 165 6.79 -0.34 11.96
N GLY A 166 5.90 0.54 11.50
CA GLY A 166 5.75 0.86 10.07
C GLY A 166 7.02 1.48 9.47
N LEU A 167 7.67 2.39 10.19
CA LEU A 167 8.96 2.99 9.79
C LEU A 167 10.07 1.94 9.71
N VAL A 168 10.16 1.04 10.69
CA VAL A 168 11.13 -0.07 10.66
C VAL A 168 10.87 -1.00 9.49
N GLN A 169 9.60 -1.32 9.19
CA GLN A 169 9.25 -2.16 8.05
C GLN A 169 9.58 -1.48 6.71
N LEU A 170 9.30 -0.19 6.57
CA LEU A 170 9.66 0.60 5.40
C LEU A 170 11.18 0.68 5.23
N ALA A 171 11.92 0.93 6.31
CA ALA A 171 13.38 0.93 6.31
C ALA A 171 13.95 -0.45 5.91
N ALA A 172 13.35 -1.55 6.40
CA ALA A 172 13.75 -2.90 6.02
C ALA A 172 13.52 -3.19 4.53
N VAL A 173 12.37 -2.81 3.97
CA VAL A 173 12.09 -2.92 2.53
C VAL A 173 13.08 -2.07 1.73
N ALA A 174 13.30 -0.82 2.12
CA ALA A 174 14.24 0.07 1.44
C ALA A 174 15.67 -0.49 1.46
N MET A 175 16.12 -0.99 2.62
CA MET A 175 17.44 -1.56 2.78
C MET A 175 17.61 -2.85 1.96
N MET A 176 16.62 -3.75 1.97
CA MET A 176 16.63 -4.95 1.14
C MET A 176 16.62 -4.61 -0.36
N THR A 177 15.85 -3.61 -0.76
CA THR A 177 15.83 -3.13 -2.14
C THR A 177 17.20 -2.59 -2.52
N PHE A 178 17.81 -1.77 -1.67
CA PHE A 178 19.14 -1.20 -1.88
C PHE A 178 20.20 -2.29 -2.08
N PHE A 179 20.27 -3.27 -1.18
CA PHE A 179 21.22 -4.38 -1.29
C PHE A 179 20.93 -5.25 -2.53
N TRP A 180 19.66 -5.52 -2.85
CA TRP A 180 19.31 -6.26 -4.07
C TRP A 180 19.69 -5.49 -5.34
N THR A 181 19.55 -4.17 -5.37
CA THR A 181 19.96 -3.35 -6.53
C THR A 181 21.48 -3.35 -6.69
N LEU A 182 22.24 -3.37 -5.60
CA LEU A 182 23.71 -3.44 -5.64
C LEU A 182 24.23 -4.83 -6.03
N GLU A 183 23.77 -5.87 -5.33
CA GLU A 183 24.38 -7.20 -5.36
C GLU A 183 23.49 -8.28 -5.97
N GLY A 184 22.25 -7.97 -6.33
CA GLY A 184 21.27 -8.94 -6.84
C GLY A 184 21.76 -9.70 -8.07
N THR A 185 22.63 -9.09 -8.89
CA THR A 185 23.30 -9.82 -9.98
C THR A 185 24.14 -10.99 -9.47
N ARG A 186 24.93 -10.81 -8.40
CA ARG A 186 25.76 -11.88 -7.82
C ARG A 186 24.90 -12.98 -7.19
N LEU A 187 23.87 -12.58 -6.46
CA LEU A 187 22.92 -13.51 -5.84
C LEU A 187 22.18 -14.35 -6.89
N LYS A 188 21.77 -13.74 -8.01
CA LYS A 188 21.17 -14.46 -9.15
C LYS A 188 22.13 -15.49 -9.75
N HIS A 189 23.39 -15.13 -9.96
CA HIS A 189 24.39 -16.08 -10.46
C HIS A 189 24.59 -17.26 -9.50
N ALA A 190 24.66 -17.00 -8.19
CA ALA A 190 24.76 -18.05 -7.18
C ALA A 190 23.51 -18.95 -7.17
N ALA A 191 22.31 -18.37 -7.31
CA ALA A 191 21.06 -19.13 -7.39
C ALA A 191 21.01 -20.04 -8.63
N PHE A 192 21.52 -19.59 -9.78
CA PHE A 192 21.60 -20.43 -10.99
C PHE A 192 22.54 -21.64 -10.83
N LEU A 193 23.48 -21.62 -9.88
CA LEU A 193 24.32 -22.79 -9.60
C LEU A 193 23.55 -23.94 -8.95
N LEU A 194 22.44 -23.64 -8.26
CA LEU A 194 21.55 -24.66 -7.67
C LEU A 194 20.68 -25.36 -8.72
N VAL A 195 20.52 -24.77 -9.90
CA VAL A 195 19.74 -25.35 -11.01
C VAL A 195 20.59 -26.42 -11.72
N PRO A 196 20.03 -27.61 -12.03
CA PRO A 196 20.73 -28.64 -12.81
C PRO A 196 21.19 -28.11 -14.17
N LEU A 197 22.42 -28.46 -14.58
CA LEU A 197 23.05 -28.01 -15.84
C LEU A 197 22.12 -28.01 -17.07
N PRO A 198 21.33 -29.06 -17.35
CA PRO A 198 20.51 -29.11 -18.56
C PRO A 198 19.42 -28.03 -18.63
N LYS A 199 19.00 -27.49 -17.48
CA LYS A 199 17.90 -26.52 -17.39
C LYS A 199 18.38 -25.09 -17.09
N ARG A 200 19.69 -24.88 -16.88
CA ARG A 200 20.22 -23.57 -16.45
C ARG A 200 19.92 -22.44 -17.44
N ASP A 201 20.09 -22.69 -18.74
CA ASP A 201 19.85 -21.68 -19.76
C ASP A 201 18.37 -21.35 -19.92
N GLU A 202 17.50 -22.37 -19.86
CA GLU A 202 16.05 -22.20 -19.88
C GLU A 202 15.56 -21.35 -18.69
N VAL A 203 16.02 -21.67 -17.48
CA VAL A 203 15.68 -20.90 -16.27
C VAL A 203 16.23 -19.47 -16.34
N ARG A 204 17.44 -19.28 -16.86
CA ARG A 204 18.02 -17.93 -17.04
C ARG A 204 17.17 -17.09 -18.00
N GLN A 205 16.77 -17.66 -19.14
CA GLN A 205 15.93 -16.97 -20.12
C GLN A 205 14.57 -16.61 -19.51
N LEU A 206 13.95 -17.53 -18.76
CA LEU A 206 12.69 -17.27 -18.07
C LEU A 206 12.81 -16.13 -17.05
N VAL A 207 13.84 -16.15 -16.19
CA VAL A 207 14.07 -15.08 -15.20
C VAL A 207 14.27 -13.73 -15.89
N THR A 208 15.08 -13.70 -16.96
CA THR A 208 15.33 -12.46 -17.71
C THR A 208 14.07 -11.92 -18.39
N ALA A 209 13.22 -12.82 -18.92
CA ALA A 209 11.94 -12.45 -19.49
C ALA A 209 11.00 -11.86 -18.43
N ILE A 210 10.92 -12.47 -17.24
CA ILE A 210 10.13 -11.96 -16.11
C ILE A 210 10.62 -10.57 -15.70
N GLU A 211 11.93 -10.38 -15.49
CA GLU A 211 12.51 -9.09 -15.11
C GLU A 211 12.20 -8.00 -16.15
N THR A 212 12.30 -8.32 -17.43
CA THR A 212 12.01 -7.37 -18.51
C THR A 212 10.54 -6.97 -18.53
N LYS A 213 9.63 -7.93 -18.36
CA LYS A 213 8.17 -7.67 -18.33
C LYS A 213 7.77 -6.87 -17.09
N VAL A 214 8.30 -7.23 -15.92
CA VAL A 214 8.07 -6.50 -14.67
C VAL A 214 8.61 -5.09 -14.76
N SER A 215 9.83 -4.90 -15.27
CA SER A 215 10.43 -3.56 -15.46
C SER A 215 9.59 -2.70 -16.41
N ALA A 216 9.17 -3.25 -17.55
CA ALA A 216 8.32 -2.53 -18.51
C ALA A 216 6.95 -2.15 -17.91
N TYR A 217 6.33 -3.07 -17.16
CA TYR A 217 5.08 -2.80 -16.44
C TYR A 217 5.25 -1.67 -15.42
N LEU A 218 6.30 -1.69 -14.59
CA LEU A 218 6.54 -0.67 -13.57
C LEU A 218 6.82 0.71 -14.17
N ILE A 219 7.52 0.77 -15.31
CA ILE A 219 7.72 2.03 -16.06
C ILE A 219 6.37 2.52 -16.60
N GLY A 220 5.56 1.64 -17.19
CA GLY A 220 4.21 1.97 -17.65
C GLY A 220 3.33 2.51 -16.52
N GLN A 221 3.35 1.84 -15.36
CA GLN A 221 2.63 2.29 -14.16
C GLN A 221 3.12 3.67 -13.69
N GLY A 222 4.43 3.93 -13.72
CA GLY A 222 4.98 5.23 -13.37
C GLY A 222 4.53 6.34 -14.33
N VAL A 223 4.45 6.06 -15.63
CA VAL A 223 3.88 6.99 -16.62
C VAL A 223 2.39 7.22 -16.36
N LEU A 224 1.64 6.16 -16.05
CA LEU A 224 0.22 6.26 -15.70
C LEU A 224 -0.01 7.15 -14.48
N CYS A 225 0.79 6.95 -13.41
CA CYS A 225 0.78 7.80 -12.21
C CYS A 225 0.96 9.29 -12.56
N LEU A 226 1.86 9.61 -13.49
CA LEU A 226 2.10 10.98 -13.94
C LEU A 226 0.92 11.55 -14.75
N ILE A 227 0.33 10.74 -15.63
CA ILE A 227 -0.83 11.14 -16.43
C ILE A 227 -2.03 11.40 -15.51
N ILE A 228 -2.34 10.46 -14.62
CA ILE A 228 -3.46 10.58 -13.67
C ILE A 228 -3.22 11.75 -12.71
N GLY A 229 -2.01 11.93 -12.20
CA GLY A 229 -1.65 13.10 -11.40
C GLY A 229 -1.84 14.42 -12.17
N ALA A 230 -1.45 14.49 -13.44
CA ALA A 230 -1.64 15.69 -14.26
C ALA A 230 -3.12 15.98 -14.54
N LEU A 231 -3.91 14.96 -14.88
CA LEU A 231 -5.35 15.09 -15.09
C LEU A 231 -6.06 15.54 -13.80
N ALA A 232 -5.73 14.92 -12.67
CA ALA A 232 -6.24 15.31 -11.36
C ALA A 232 -5.87 16.75 -11.02
N PHE A 233 -4.64 17.18 -11.32
CA PHE A 233 -4.22 18.56 -11.07
C PHE A 233 -5.05 19.58 -11.84
N ILE A 234 -5.21 19.37 -13.15
CA ILE A 234 -6.03 20.24 -14.00
C ILE A 234 -7.46 20.29 -13.46
N ALA A 235 -8.04 19.13 -13.14
CA ALA A 235 -9.42 19.07 -12.72
C ALA A 235 -9.64 19.68 -11.33
N TYR A 236 -8.73 19.47 -10.38
CA TYR A 236 -8.79 20.10 -9.05
C TYR A 236 -8.60 21.61 -9.11
N LEU A 237 -7.79 22.13 -10.04
CA LEU A 237 -7.71 23.57 -10.31
C LEU A 237 -9.03 24.12 -10.85
N LEU A 238 -9.67 23.43 -11.80
CA LEU A 238 -10.96 23.85 -12.37
C LEU A 238 -12.09 23.85 -11.32
N ILE A 239 -12.09 22.88 -10.40
CA ILE A 239 -13.03 22.84 -9.27
C ILE A 239 -12.74 23.96 -8.26
N GLY A 240 -11.52 24.49 -8.22
CA GLY A 240 -11.10 25.50 -7.25
C GLY A 240 -10.73 24.91 -5.89
N LEU A 241 -10.21 23.67 -5.86
CA LEU A 241 -9.76 23.06 -4.62
C LEU A 241 -8.49 23.74 -4.08
N PRO A 242 -8.42 24.05 -2.78
CA PRO A 242 -7.19 24.51 -2.17
C PRO A 242 -6.17 23.36 -2.20
N HIS A 243 -4.90 23.70 -2.40
CA HIS A 243 -3.81 22.72 -2.47
C HIS A 243 -3.99 21.68 -3.59
N ALA A 244 -4.59 22.07 -4.73
CA ALA A 244 -4.83 21.19 -5.89
C ALA A 244 -3.58 20.39 -6.32
N LEU A 245 -2.39 21.00 -6.30
CA LEU A 245 -1.13 20.31 -6.63
C LEU A 245 -0.84 19.14 -5.69
N LEU A 246 -0.99 19.37 -4.39
CA LEU A 246 -0.77 18.34 -3.37
C LEU A 246 -1.74 17.17 -3.54
N LEU A 247 -3.03 17.49 -3.70
CA LEU A 247 -4.09 16.49 -3.90
C LEU A 247 -3.86 15.68 -5.17
N ALA A 248 -3.39 16.33 -6.23
CA ALA A 248 -3.06 15.68 -7.49
C ALA A 248 -1.81 14.78 -7.39
N ILE A 249 -0.80 15.19 -6.62
CA ILE A 249 0.35 14.32 -6.31
C ILE A 249 -0.11 13.09 -5.53
N PHE A 250 -1.03 13.23 -4.57
CA PHE A 250 -1.62 12.08 -3.87
C PHE A 250 -2.38 11.16 -4.82
N ALA A 251 -3.21 11.72 -5.70
CA ALA A 251 -3.94 10.95 -6.70
C ALA A 251 -2.99 10.15 -7.60
N GLY A 252 -1.98 10.82 -8.18
CA GLY A 252 -0.98 10.17 -9.02
C GLY A 252 -0.11 9.15 -8.28
N LEU A 253 0.26 9.40 -7.02
CA LEU A 253 1.07 8.46 -6.23
C LEU A 253 0.26 7.21 -5.84
N LEU A 254 -0.99 7.40 -5.43
CA LEU A 254 -1.84 6.29 -5.02
C LEU A 254 -2.25 5.41 -6.21
N GLU A 255 -2.27 5.98 -7.42
CA GLU A 255 -2.40 5.23 -8.67
C GLU A 255 -1.34 4.12 -8.85
N ALA A 256 -0.21 4.19 -8.14
CA ALA A 256 0.77 3.11 -8.16
C ALA A 256 0.20 1.77 -7.64
N VAL A 257 -0.92 1.79 -6.92
CA VAL A 257 -1.65 0.60 -6.46
C VAL A 257 -2.84 0.35 -7.39
N PRO A 258 -2.77 -0.63 -8.31
CA PRO A 258 -3.84 -0.87 -9.29
C PRO A 258 -5.19 -1.13 -8.60
N ILE A 259 -6.28 -0.70 -9.25
CA ILE A 259 -7.69 -0.85 -8.81
C ILE A 259 -8.03 0.00 -7.58
N LEU A 260 -7.17 0.04 -6.56
CA LEU A 260 -7.40 0.78 -5.32
C LEU A 260 -6.97 2.25 -5.43
N GLY A 261 -5.96 2.53 -6.23
CA GLY A 261 -5.29 3.81 -6.35
C GLY A 261 -6.22 5.00 -6.60
N PRO A 262 -7.11 4.93 -7.59
CA PRO A 262 -8.07 6.00 -7.87
C PRO A 262 -9.00 6.31 -6.69
N PHE A 263 -9.50 5.26 -6.00
CA PHE A 263 -10.36 5.42 -4.83
C PHE A 263 -9.59 6.04 -3.67
N LEU A 264 -8.40 5.51 -3.37
CA LEU A 264 -7.55 6.03 -2.30
C LEU A 264 -7.11 7.47 -2.60
N GLY A 265 -6.77 7.76 -3.85
CA GLY A 265 -6.34 9.07 -4.35
C GLY A 265 -7.42 10.14 -4.27
N ALA A 266 -8.68 9.75 -4.42
CA ALA A 266 -9.81 10.67 -4.31
C ALA A 266 -10.19 10.98 -2.86
N ILE A 267 -9.85 10.13 -1.88
CA ILE A 267 -10.24 10.32 -0.47
C ILE A 267 -9.81 11.69 0.07
N PRO A 268 -8.52 12.10 -0.02
CA PRO A 268 -8.11 13.42 0.48
C PRO A 268 -8.88 14.55 -0.22
N ALA A 269 -8.97 14.51 -1.55
CA ALA A 269 -9.67 15.54 -2.32
C ALA A 269 -11.17 15.62 -1.97
N MET A 270 -11.81 14.48 -1.71
CA MET A 270 -13.21 14.41 -1.31
C MET A 270 -13.42 14.99 0.08
N ILE A 271 -12.54 14.69 1.05
CA ILE A 271 -12.57 15.29 2.39
C ILE A 271 -12.42 16.82 2.30
N ILE A 272 -11.53 17.31 1.42
CA ILE A 272 -11.31 18.75 1.25
C ILE A 272 -12.51 19.40 0.57
N GLY A 273 -13.05 18.76 -0.46
CA GLY A 273 -14.27 19.20 -1.13
C GLY A 273 -15.44 19.30 -0.16
N LEU A 274 -15.65 18.28 0.68
CA LEU A 274 -16.73 18.27 1.69
C LEU A 274 -16.57 19.37 2.73
N SER A 275 -15.33 19.71 3.09
CA SER A 275 -15.04 20.79 4.04
C SER A 275 -15.39 22.17 3.47
N ILE A 276 -15.48 22.32 2.14
CA ILE A 276 -15.88 23.55 1.45
C ILE A 276 -17.40 23.56 1.23
N SER A 277 -17.91 22.56 0.52
CA SER A 277 -19.35 22.37 0.31
C SER A 277 -19.66 20.95 -0.19
N PRO A 278 -20.86 20.40 0.09
CA PRO A 278 -21.28 19.11 -0.47
C PRO A 278 -21.25 19.07 -2.00
N MET A 279 -21.49 20.22 -2.66
CA MET A 279 -21.47 20.32 -4.12
C MET A 279 -20.05 20.22 -4.67
N THR A 280 -19.06 20.82 -4.01
CA THR A 280 -17.65 20.69 -4.38
C THR A 280 -17.19 19.24 -4.28
N ALA A 281 -17.60 18.52 -3.23
CA ALA A 281 -17.30 17.10 -3.10
C ALA A 281 -17.93 16.24 -4.21
N LEU A 282 -19.15 16.58 -4.64
CA LEU A 282 -19.80 15.90 -5.75
C LEU A 282 -19.03 16.11 -7.07
N TRP A 283 -18.53 17.32 -7.30
CA TRP A 283 -17.67 17.60 -8.46
C TRP A 283 -16.37 16.81 -8.44
N VAL A 284 -15.74 16.66 -7.27
CA VAL A 284 -14.56 15.79 -7.10
C VAL A 284 -14.90 14.36 -7.48
N LEU A 285 -15.98 13.80 -6.95
CA LEU A 285 -16.42 12.44 -7.24
C LEU A 285 -16.70 12.23 -8.74
N LEU A 286 -17.38 13.18 -9.39
CA LEU A 286 -17.66 13.14 -10.82
C LEU A 286 -16.38 13.17 -11.65
N VAL A 287 -15.47 14.09 -11.35
CA VAL A 287 -14.19 14.22 -12.05
C VAL A 287 -13.33 12.97 -11.86
N THR A 288 -13.23 12.42 -10.65
CA THR A 288 -12.52 11.17 -10.40
C THR A 288 -13.12 10.04 -11.24
N GLY A 289 -14.46 9.94 -11.32
CA GLY A 289 -15.13 8.95 -12.16
C GLY A 289 -14.83 9.13 -13.66
N ILE A 290 -14.74 10.37 -14.14
CA ILE A 290 -14.34 10.67 -15.52
C ILE A 290 -12.90 10.25 -15.78
N ILE A 291 -11.97 10.60 -14.88
CA ILE A 291 -10.56 10.21 -14.98
C ILE A 291 -10.45 8.68 -14.99
N GLN A 292 -11.21 7.98 -14.14
CA GLN A 292 -11.23 6.52 -14.13
C GLN A 292 -11.71 5.93 -15.45
N GLN A 293 -12.75 6.51 -16.05
CA GLN A 293 -13.23 6.01 -17.34
C GLN A 293 -12.28 6.28 -18.48
N LEU A 294 -11.55 7.40 -18.44
CA LEU A 294 -10.48 7.66 -19.39
C LEU A 294 -9.36 6.64 -19.24
N GLU A 295 -8.96 6.34 -18.00
CA GLU A 295 -8.00 5.29 -17.70
C GLU A 295 -8.46 3.94 -18.27
N ASN A 296 -9.63 3.45 -17.84
CA ASN A 296 -10.13 2.14 -18.23
C ASN A 296 -10.39 1.97 -19.74
N SER A 297 -10.64 3.07 -20.46
CA SER A 297 -11.03 3.03 -21.87
C SER A 297 -9.88 3.32 -22.84
N LEU A 298 -8.88 4.12 -22.43
CA LEU A 298 -7.88 4.69 -23.34
C LEU A 298 -6.42 4.49 -22.89
N LEU A 299 -6.15 4.23 -21.61
CA LEU A 299 -4.80 4.12 -21.05
C LEU A 299 -4.46 2.68 -20.68
#